data_AF-A0A6G3SGM4-F1
#
_entry.id   AF-A0A6G3SGM4-F1
#
_cell.length_a   1.000
_cell.length_b   1.000
_cell.length_c   1.000
_cell.angle_alpha   90.00
_cell.angle_beta   90.00
_cell.angle_gamma   90.00
#
_symmetry.space_group_name_H-M   'P 1'
#
loop_
_entity.id
_entity.type
_entity.pdbx_description
1 polymer ?
#
loop_
_entity_poly.entity_id
_entity_poly.type
_entity_poly.pdbx_seq_one_letter_code
_entity_poly.pdbx_strand_id
1 'polypeptide(L)'
;MKIALMDSGIGLLAAAVAVRSVRPDADLVLSSDPDSMPWGPRTPEDVTRRALAACEAAAAHGPDALIIACNTASVHALPAVRARLEPEIPVIGTVPAIKPAAAGGGPLAIWATPATTGSPY
;
A
#
# COMPACT_ATOMS: atom_id res chain seq x y z
N MET A 1 9.93 -2.83 -17.38
CA MET A 1 8.68 -2.64 -16.61
C MET A 1 9.02 -1.82 -15.39
N LYS A 2 8.20 -0.84 -15.02
CA LYS A 2 8.38 0.01 -13.85
C LYS A 2 7.25 -0.19 -12.86
N ILE A 3 7.55 -0.47 -11.61
CA ILE A 3 6.57 -0.71 -10.55
C ILE A 3 6.80 0.31 -9.43
N ALA A 4 5.77 1.07 -9.11
CA ALA A 4 5.78 1.94 -7.94
C ALA A 4 5.32 1.19 -6.70
N LEU A 5 5.96 1.44 -5.56
CA LEU A 5 5.52 0.99 -4.25
C LEU A 5 5.36 2.22 -3.35
N MET A 6 4.22 2.30 -2.66
CA MET A 6 3.92 3.36 -1.70
C MET A 6 3.77 2.78 -0.29
N ASP A 7 4.46 3.37 0.69
CA ASP A 7 4.21 3.11 2.11
C ASP A 7 4.29 4.39 2.94
N SER A 8 3.74 4.39 4.15
CA SER A 8 3.90 5.51 5.07
C SER A 8 5.35 5.75 5.50
N GLY A 9 6.21 4.75 5.42
CA GLY A 9 7.63 4.81 5.76
C GLY A 9 8.41 3.69 5.06
N ILE A 10 9.24 2.97 5.81
CA ILE A 10 10.13 1.92 5.24
C ILE A 10 9.47 0.54 5.11
N GLY A 11 8.17 0.39 5.43
CA GLY A 11 7.45 -0.89 5.37
C GLY A 11 7.41 -1.49 3.97
N LEU A 12 7.49 -0.65 2.93
CA LEU A 12 7.54 -1.06 1.53
C LEU A 12 8.76 -1.93 1.18
N LEU A 13 9.85 -1.92 1.98
CA LEU A 13 11.09 -2.61 1.61
C LEU A 13 10.91 -4.13 1.49
N ALA A 14 10.10 -4.73 2.37
CA ALA A 14 9.79 -6.16 2.28
C ALA A 14 9.02 -6.50 0.99
N ALA A 15 8.05 -5.65 0.63
CA ALA A 15 7.31 -5.79 -0.63
C ALA A 15 8.23 -5.58 -1.85
N ALA A 16 9.14 -4.59 -1.80
CA ALA A 16 10.10 -4.34 -2.87
C ALA A 16 11.05 -5.53 -3.09
N VAL A 17 11.52 -6.16 -2.01
CA VAL A 17 12.32 -7.40 -2.09
C VAL A 17 11.51 -8.53 -2.72
N ALA A 18 10.24 -8.71 -2.32
CA ALA A 18 9.37 -9.72 -2.91
C ALA A 18 9.09 -9.47 -4.40
N VAL A 19 8.90 -8.22 -4.82
CA VAL A 19 8.76 -7.86 -6.23
C VAL A 19 10.05 -8.15 -6.99
N ARG A 20 11.20 -7.76 -6.44
CA ARG A 20 12.51 -7.95 -7.08
C ARG A 20 12.88 -9.43 -7.23
N SER A 21 12.44 -10.30 -6.32
CA SER A 21 12.71 -11.74 -6.42
C SER A 21 11.96 -12.41 -7.57
N VAL A 22 10.73 -11.98 -7.85
CA VAL A 22 9.93 -12.51 -8.97
C VAL A 22 10.15 -11.76 -10.28
N ARG A 23 10.55 -10.48 -10.21
CA ARG A 23 10.85 -9.60 -11.33
C ARG A 23 12.16 -8.83 -11.12
N PRO A 24 13.32 -9.50 -11.26
CA PRO A 24 14.63 -8.86 -11.14
C PRO A 24 14.86 -7.74 -12.16
N ASP A 25 14.14 -7.77 -13.28
CA ASP A 25 14.18 -6.83 -14.39
C ASP A 25 13.29 -5.58 -14.21
N ALA A 26 12.46 -5.54 -13.15
CA ALA A 26 11.58 -4.40 -12.90
C ALA A 26 12.34 -3.22 -12.28
N ASP A 27 12.15 -2.02 -12.84
CA ASP A 27 12.56 -0.76 -12.23
C ASP A 27 11.59 -0.41 -11.10
N LEU A 28 12.10 -0.10 -9.92
CA LEU A 28 11.27 0.18 -8.75
C LEU A 28 11.28 1.67 -8.41
N VAL A 29 10.10 2.25 -8.21
CA VAL A 29 9.92 3.58 -7.63
C VAL A 29 9.43 3.39 -6.20
N LEU A 30 10.21 3.82 -5.22
CA LEU A 30 9.85 3.71 -3.80
C LEU A 30 9.37 5.08 -3.30
N SER A 31 8.08 5.20 -3.01
CA SER A 31 7.46 6.42 -2.50
C SER A 31 7.09 6.24 -1.04
N SER A 32 7.60 7.14 -0.18
CA SER A 32 7.31 7.11 1.25
C SER A 32 7.15 8.50 1.85
N ASP A 33 6.42 8.60 2.97
CA ASP A 33 6.15 9.85 3.72
C ASP A 33 6.76 9.76 5.14
N PRO A 34 8.10 9.67 5.26
CA PRO A 34 8.77 9.47 6.54
C PRO A 34 8.51 10.60 7.54
N ASP A 35 8.33 11.83 7.05
CA ASP A 35 8.08 13.01 7.90
C ASP A 35 6.75 12.95 8.63
N SER A 36 5.84 12.09 8.16
CA SER A 36 4.49 11.97 8.71
C SER A 36 4.21 10.59 9.29
N MET A 37 5.18 9.69 9.28
CA MET A 37 5.03 8.36 9.88
C MET A 37 5.03 8.44 11.43
N PRO A 38 4.37 7.50 12.13
CA PRO A 38 3.55 6.42 11.61
C PRO A 38 2.12 6.89 11.27
N TRP A 39 1.49 6.24 10.29
CA TRP A 39 0.09 6.53 9.94
C TRP A 39 -0.95 5.78 10.80
N GLY A 40 -0.51 4.78 11.56
CA GLY A 40 -1.38 3.96 12.41
C GLY A 40 -2.25 4.72 13.44
N PRO A 41 -1.77 5.82 14.05
CA PRO A 41 -2.58 6.63 14.97
C PRO A 41 -3.41 7.74 14.31
N ARG A 42 -3.32 7.92 12.99
CA ARG A 42 -3.96 9.02 12.26
C ARG A 42 -5.42 8.68 11.91
N THR A 43 -6.22 9.72 11.60
CA THR A 43 -7.59 9.52 11.14
C THR A 43 -7.63 8.98 9.70
N PRO A 44 -8.70 8.26 9.30
CA PRO A 44 -8.87 7.78 7.93
C PRO A 44 -8.75 8.88 6.87
N GLU A 45 -9.26 10.09 7.14
CA GLU A 45 -9.20 11.23 6.23
C GLU A 45 -7.76 11.71 6.04
N ASP A 46 -6.98 11.82 7.13
CA ASP A 46 -5.57 12.22 7.03
C ASP A 46 -4.73 11.16 6.31
N VAL A 47 -4.97 9.87 6.61
CA VAL A 47 -4.34 8.74 5.90
C VAL A 47 -4.66 8.79 4.41
N THR A 48 -5.92 9.03 4.04
CA THR A 48 -6.36 9.06 2.64
C THR A 48 -5.71 10.21 1.87
N ARG A 49 -5.71 11.41 2.45
CA ARG A 49 -5.06 12.60 1.86
C ARG A 49 -3.57 12.37 1.62
N ARG A 50 -2.87 11.79 2.59
CA ARG A 50 -1.43 11.51 2.49
C ARG A 50 -1.12 10.40 1.50
N ALA A 51 -1.92 9.32 1.52
CA ALA A 51 -1.81 8.23 0.57
C ALA A 51 -1.97 8.72 -0.87
N LEU A 52 -2.98 9.56 -1.14
CA LEU A 52 -3.17 10.17 -2.46
C LEU A 52 -1.94 10.97 -2.89
N ALA A 53 -1.43 11.86 -2.05
CA ALA A 53 -0.24 12.66 -2.38
C ALA A 53 0.99 11.78 -2.67
N ALA A 54 1.26 10.77 -1.84
CA ALA A 54 2.38 9.84 -2.04
C ALA A 54 2.23 8.98 -3.30
N CYS A 55 0.99 8.56 -3.62
CA CYS A 55 0.68 7.83 -4.84
C CYS A 55 0.77 8.71 -6.09
N GLU A 56 0.33 9.96 -6.05
CA GLU A 56 0.46 10.91 -7.16
C GLU A 56 1.94 11.24 -7.44
N ALA A 57 2.75 11.43 -6.40
CA ALA A 57 4.19 11.60 -6.54
C ALA A 57 4.84 10.38 -7.20
N ALA A 58 4.43 9.17 -6.82
CA ALA A 58 4.91 7.95 -7.45
C ALA A 58 4.44 7.83 -8.92
N ALA A 59 3.19 8.19 -9.20
CA ALA A 59 2.60 8.18 -10.54
C ALA A 59 3.30 9.14 -11.51
N ALA A 60 3.84 10.27 -11.02
CA ALA A 60 4.61 11.21 -11.84
C ALA A 60 5.87 10.59 -12.47
N HIS A 61 6.37 9.47 -11.94
CA HIS A 61 7.48 8.72 -12.55
C HIS A 61 7.05 7.78 -13.68
N GLY A 62 5.76 7.73 -14.04
CA GLY A 62 5.19 6.88 -15.08
C GLY A 62 5.42 5.38 -14.84
N PRO A 63 4.97 4.80 -13.71
CA PRO A 63 5.01 3.36 -13.48
C PRO A 63 3.93 2.64 -14.29
N ASP A 64 4.19 1.39 -14.66
CA ASP A 64 3.22 0.50 -15.30
C ASP A 64 2.17 -0.04 -14.30
N ALA A 65 2.49 -0.03 -13.00
CA ALA A 65 1.60 -0.41 -11.91
C ALA A 65 2.02 0.25 -10.59
N LEU A 66 1.06 0.48 -9.68
CA LEU A 66 1.31 1.01 -8.34
C LEU A 66 0.83 0.04 -7.26
N ILE A 67 1.71 -0.27 -6.32
CA ILE A 67 1.42 -1.11 -5.15
C ILE A 67 1.34 -0.22 -3.91
N ILE A 68 0.20 -0.20 -3.22
CA ILE A 68 0.09 0.35 -1.87
C ILE A 68 0.56 -0.72 -0.89
N ALA A 69 1.82 -0.65 -0.48
CA ALA A 69 2.45 -1.60 0.44
C ALA A 69 2.05 -1.35 1.92
N CYS A 70 1.54 -0.16 2.23
CA CYS A 70 1.05 0.17 3.57
C CYS A 70 -0.32 -0.46 3.84
N ASN A 71 -0.42 -1.31 4.87
CA ASN A 71 -1.69 -1.90 5.29
C ASN A 71 -2.68 -0.83 5.77
N THR A 72 -2.22 0.18 6.51
CA THR A 72 -3.06 1.31 6.96
C THR A 72 -3.64 2.09 5.79
N ALA A 73 -2.81 2.39 4.77
CA ALA A 73 -3.31 3.07 3.58
C ALA A 73 -4.22 2.17 2.74
N SER A 74 -3.91 0.87 2.65
CA SER A 74 -4.70 -0.07 1.85
C SER A 74 -6.14 -0.21 2.35
N VAL A 75 -6.38 -0.22 3.67
CA VAL A 75 -7.76 -0.34 4.19
C VAL A 75 -8.58 0.95 4.11
N HIS A 76 -7.93 2.13 4.17
CA HIS A 76 -8.62 3.43 4.22
C HIS A 76 -8.65 4.18 2.88
N ALA A 77 -7.56 4.10 2.11
CA ALA A 77 -7.33 4.98 0.96
C ALA A 77 -7.44 4.28 -0.40
N LEU A 78 -7.45 2.94 -0.45
CA LEU A 78 -7.43 2.20 -1.72
C LEU A 78 -8.57 2.60 -2.69
N PRO A 79 -9.84 2.77 -2.25
CA PRO A 79 -10.91 3.24 -3.15
C PRO A 79 -10.61 4.63 -3.74
N ALA A 80 -10.12 5.55 -2.92
CA ALA A 80 -9.80 6.91 -3.36
C ALA A 80 -8.62 6.93 -4.34
N VAL A 81 -7.57 6.16 -4.07
CA VAL A 81 -6.40 6.05 -4.96
C VAL A 81 -6.79 5.43 -6.31
N ARG A 82 -7.63 4.37 -6.30
CA ARG A 82 -8.15 3.77 -7.54
C ARG A 82 -8.97 4.75 -8.36
N ALA A 83 -9.93 5.44 -7.73
CA ALA A 83 -10.74 6.45 -8.40
C ALA A 83 -9.90 7.59 -9.01
N ARG A 84 -8.68 7.80 -8.51
CA ARG A 84 -7.79 8.86 -8.95
C ARG A 84 -6.81 8.44 -10.05
N LEU A 85 -6.38 7.18 -10.08
CA LEU A 85 -5.28 6.71 -10.92
C LEU A 85 -5.67 5.61 -11.92
N GLU A 86 -6.78 4.90 -11.70
CA GLU A 86 -7.30 3.92 -12.64
C GLU A 86 -8.24 4.60 -13.66
N PRO A 87 -8.28 4.13 -14.92
CA PRO A 87 -7.64 2.92 -15.44
C PRO A 87 -6.19 3.09 -15.90
N GLU A 88 -5.64 4.30 -15.89
CA GLU A 88 -4.32 4.61 -16.48
C GLU A 88 -3.17 3.85 -15.80
N ILE A 89 -3.21 3.75 -14.47
CA ILE A 89 -2.22 3.02 -13.66
C ILE A 89 -2.98 2.02 -12.77
N PRO A 90 -2.85 0.70 -12.99
CA PRO A 90 -3.43 -0.31 -12.12
C PRO A 90 -2.94 -0.16 -10.67
N VAL A 91 -3.87 -0.19 -9.70
CA VAL A 91 -3.56 -0.02 -8.28
C VAL A 91 -3.83 -1.31 -7.49
N ILE A 92 -2.76 -1.83 -6.88
CA ILE A 92 -2.75 -3.05 -6.08
C ILE A 92 -2.60 -2.69 -4.60
N GLY A 93 -3.56 -3.07 -3.77
CA GLY A 93 -3.43 -2.99 -2.30
C GLY A 93 -2.90 -4.30 -1.71
N THR A 94 -2.32 -4.26 -0.52
CA THR A 94 -1.84 -5.45 0.21
C THR A 94 -2.93 -6.15 1.03
N VAL A 95 -4.16 -5.63 1.02
CA VAL A 95 -5.31 -6.22 1.72
C VAL A 95 -6.27 -6.94 0.74
N PRO A 96 -6.87 -8.08 1.15
CA PRO A 96 -6.79 -8.69 2.47
C PRO A 96 -5.57 -9.60 2.62
N ALA A 97 -4.72 -9.33 3.61
CA ALA A 97 -3.79 -10.34 4.12
C ALA A 97 -4.53 -11.49 4.85
N ILE A 98 -5.79 -11.28 5.26
CA ILE A 98 -6.61 -12.32 5.90
C ILE A 98 -7.02 -13.43 4.95
N LYS A 99 -7.23 -13.16 3.65
CA LYS A 99 -7.62 -14.18 2.67
C LYS A 99 -6.57 -15.30 2.54
N PRO A 100 -5.27 -15.01 2.33
CA PRO A 100 -4.27 -16.07 2.33
C PRO A 100 -4.08 -16.70 3.71
N ALA A 101 -4.18 -15.94 4.80
CA ALA A 101 -4.04 -16.48 6.16
C ALA A 101 -5.15 -17.49 6.50
N ALA A 102 -6.39 -17.23 6.09
CA ALA A 102 -7.55 -18.08 6.34
C ALA A 102 -7.60 -19.32 5.43
N ALA A 103 -6.78 -19.38 4.37
CA ALA A 103 -6.82 -20.48 3.40
C ALA A 103 -6.47 -21.85 4.01
N GLY A 104 -5.69 -21.88 5.11
CA GLY A 104 -5.35 -23.11 5.83
C GLY A 104 -6.44 -23.63 6.78
N GLY A 105 -7.50 -22.84 7.01
CA GLY A 105 -8.50 -23.12 8.04
C GLY A 105 -7.99 -22.94 9.48
N GLY A 106 -8.91 -23.00 10.44
CA GLY A 106 -8.60 -22.88 11.86
C GLY A 106 -8.48 -21.44 12.39
N PRO A 107 -8.20 -21.29 13.69
CA PRO A 107 -8.06 -19.99 14.34
C PRO A 107 -6.83 -19.22 13.82
N LEU A 108 -6.98 -17.92 13.61
CA LEU A 108 -5.90 -17.02 13.20
C LEU A 108 -5.88 -15.76 14.07
N ALA A 109 -4.70 -15.19 14.23
CA ALA A 109 -4.49 -13.90 14.88
C ALA A 109 -3.89 -12.91 13.88
N ILE A 110 -4.37 -11.66 13.91
CA ILE A 110 -3.86 -10.59 13.06
C ILE A 110 -3.37 -9.46 13.97
N TRP A 111 -2.13 -9.03 13.76
CA TRP A 111 -1.60 -7.81 14.34
C TRP A 111 -1.57 -6.73 13.29
N ALA A 112 -2.14 -5.58 13.62
CA ALA A 112 -2.17 -4.43 12.74
C ALA A 112 -2.11 -3.15 13.56
N THR A 113 -1.90 -2.02 12.88
CA THR A 113 -1.96 -0.71 13.52
C THR A 113 -3.38 -0.39 14.01
N PRO A 114 -3.57 0.51 14.99
CA PRO A 114 -4.90 0.87 15.47
C PRO A 114 -5.85 1.32 14.35
N ALA A 115 -5.38 2.15 13.42
CA ALA A 115 -6.17 2.54 12.25
C ALA A 115 -6.53 1.34 11.37
N THR A 116 -5.63 0.37 11.18
CA THR A 116 -5.94 -0.85 10.42
C THR A 116 -6.94 -1.75 11.16
N THR A 117 -6.80 -1.91 12.47
CA THR A 117 -7.73 -2.74 13.27
C THR A 117 -9.11 -2.11 13.38
N GLY A 118 -9.20 -0.79 13.41
CA GLY A 118 -10.47 -0.06 13.49
C GLY A 118 -11.19 0.13 12.16
N SER A 119 -10.65 -0.37 11.03
CA SER A 119 -11.33 -0.26 9.75
C SER A 119 -12.56 -1.18 9.67
N PRO A 120 -13.58 -0.83 8.87
CA PRO A 120 -14.71 -1.72 8.58
C PRO A 120 -14.33 -2.87 7.63
N TYR A 121 -13.12 -2.81 7.07
CA TYR A 121 -12.47 -3.88 6.34
C TYR A 121 -12.07 -5.02 7.28
#